data_AF-G5QGA5-F1
#
_entry.id   AF-G5QGA5-F1
#
_cell.length_a   1.000
_cell.length_b   1.000
_cell.length_c   1.000
_cell.angle_alpha   90.00
_cell.angle_beta   90.00
_cell.angle_gamma   90.00
#
_symmetry.space_group_name_H-M   'P 1'
#
loop_
_entity.id
_entity.type
_entity.pdbx_description
1 polymer ?
#
loop_
_entity_poly.entity_id
_entity_poly.type
_entity_poly.pdbx_seq_one_letter_code
_entity_poly.pdbx_strand_id
1 'polypeptide(L)' 'MKLHELKQKRNTIATDMRALNEKIGDNPWTDEQRTEWNKAKSELEALDERIAREEELRRQDQTYVDENEEEQRNNQDP' A
#
# COMPACT_ATOMS: atom_id res chain seq x y z
N MET A 1 7.73 -9.48 2.60
CA MET A 1 6.26 -9.59 2.62
C MET A 1 5.77 -9.45 1.19
N LYS A 2 4.79 -10.24 0.79
CA LYS A 2 4.13 -10.13 -0.52
C LYS A 2 3.25 -8.88 -0.56
N LEU A 3 2.98 -8.34 -1.76
CA LEU A 3 2.14 -7.16 -1.95
C LEU A 3 0.77 -7.25 -1.24
N HIS A 4 0.13 -8.43 -1.28
CA HIS A 4 -1.15 -8.64 -0.60
C HIS A 4 -1.04 -8.55 0.94
N GLU A 5 0.09 -8.98 1.52
CA GLU A 5 0.34 -8.90 2.96
C GLU A 5 0.58 -7.45 3.39
N LEU A 6 1.31 -6.68 2.57
CA LEU A 6 1.51 -5.25 2.79
C LEU A 6 0.17 -4.50 2.79
N LYS A 7 -0.68 -4.76 1.79
CA LYS A 7 -2.03 -4.19 1.70
C LYS A 7 -2.92 -4.58 2.87
N GLN A 8 -2.88 -5.86 3.28
CA GLN A 8 -3.64 -6.33 4.44
C GLN A 8 -3.20 -5.61 5.71
N LYS A 9 -1.90 -5.53 5.97
CA LYS A 9 -1.35 -4.84 7.14
C LYS A 9 -1.72 -3.35 7.16
N ARG A 10 -1.59 -2.68 6.02
CA ARG A 10 -1.99 -1.28 5.84
C ARG A 10 -3.47 -1.07 6.16
N ASN A 11 -4.34 -1.96 5.69
CA ASN A 11 -5.77 -1.91 5.97
C ASN A 11 -6.10 -2.15 7.45
N THR A 12 -5.40 -3.07 8.12
CA THR A 12 -5.53 -3.28 9.56
C THR A 12 -5.20 -2.00 10.33
N ILE A 13 -4.03 -1.40 10.08
CA ILE A 13 -3.62 -0.16 10.75
C ILE A 13 -4.61 0.98 10.49
N ALA A 14 -5.05 1.15 9.24
CA ALA A 14 -6.05 2.18 8.92
C ALA A 14 -7.39 1.95 9.64
N THR A 15 -7.78 0.69 9.86
CA THR A 15 -8.99 0.35 10.60
C THR A 15 -8.82 0.66 12.09
N ASP A 16 -7.69 0.27 12.67
CA ASP A 16 -7.37 0.55 14.08
C ASP A 16 -7.29 2.05 14.35
N MET A 17 -6.71 2.83 13.44
CA MET A 17 -6.69 4.30 13.54
C MET A 17 -8.11 4.87 13.54
N ARG A 18 -8.99 4.43 12.63
CA ARG A 18 -10.40 4.90 12.63
C ARG A 18 -11.10 4.53 13.93
N ALA A 19 -10.91 3.29 14.41
CA ALA A 19 -11.49 2.83 15.67
C ALA A 19 -10.98 3.66 16.86
N LEU A 20 -9.69 4.01 16.90
CA LEU A 20 -9.12 4.90 17.92
C LEU A 20 -9.77 6.29 17.86
N ASN A 21 -9.89 6.87 16.68
CA ASN A 21 -10.51 8.18 16.49
C ASN A 21 -11.99 8.18 16.88
N GLU A 22 -12.75 7.15 16.50
CA GLU A 22 -14.15 6.98 16.88
C GLU A 22 -14.32 6.79 18.39
N LYS A 23 -13.44 6.00 19.01
CA LYS A 23 -13.43 5.76 20.46
C LYS A 23 -13.16 7.04 21.26
N ILE A 24 -12.28 7.91 20.76
CA ILE A 24 -11.99 9.21 21.39
C ILE A 24 -13.14 10.19 21.16
N GLY A 25 -13.68 10.24 19.94
CA GLY A 25 -14.74 11.17 19.56
C GLY A 25 -14.29 12.62 19.67
N ASP A 26 -15.17 13.48 20.21
CA ASP A 26 -14.89 14.90 20.40
C ASP A 26 -14.05 15.20 21.67
N ASN A 27 -13.62 14.17 22.40
CA ASN A 27 -12.80 14.36 23.59
C ASN A 27 -11.38 14.83 23.23
N PRO A 28 -10.74 15.63 24.08
CA PRO A 28 -9.34 15.97 23.90
C PRO A 28 -8.48 14.72 23.99
N TRP A 29 -7.57 14.60 23.03
CA TRP A 29 -6.64 13.48 22.96
C TRP A 29 -5.60 13.54 24.07
N THR A 30 -5.30 12.39 24.66
CA THR A 30 -4.16 12.24 25.57
C THR A 30 -2.85 12.21 24.78
N ASP A 31 -1.73 12.50 25.44
CA ASP A 31 -0.41 12.45 24.81
C ASP A 31 -0.04 11.03 24.35
N GLU A 32 -0.49 10.01 25.09
CA GLU A 32 -0.35 8.60 24.72
C GLU A 32 -1.11 8.29 23.42
N GLN A 33 -2.38 8.71 23.32
CA GLN A 33 -3.20 8.52 22.11
C GLN A 33 -2.60 9.24 20.90
N ARG A 34 -2.09 10.46 21.08
CA ARG A 34 -1.39 11.21 20.02
C ARG A 34 -0.13 10.48 19.57
N THR A 35 0.63 9.93 20.51
CA THR A 35 1.85 9.18 20.22
C THR A 35 1.53 7.90 19.44
N GLU A 36 0.52 7.14 19.87
CA GLU A 36 0.06 5.94 19.17
C GLU A 36 -0.41 6.25 17.75
N TRP A 37 -1.20 7.31 17.59
CA TRP A 37 -1.65 7.75 16.27
C TRP A 37 -0.53 8.20 15.36
N ASN A 38 0.41 8.99 15.86
CA ASN A 38 1.56 9.43 15.07
C ASN A 38 2.42 8.24 14.64
N LYS A 39 2.62 7.25 15.51
CA LYS A 39 3.31 6.00 15.17
C LYS A 39 2.55 5.22 14.09
N ALA A 40 1.25 5.02 14.25
CA ALA A 40 0.41 4.33 13.27
C ALA A 40 0.40 5.04 11.91
N LYS A 41 0.34 6.37 11.92
CA LYS A 41 0.39 7.20 10.72
C LYS A 41 1.71 7.04 9.97
N SER A 42 2.85 7.13 10.65
CA SER A 42 4.16 6.92 10.03
C SER A 42 4.33 5.50 9.49
N GLU A 43 3.77 4.50 10.17
CA GLU A 43 3.79 3.12 9.66
C GLU A 43 2.92 2.97 8.41
N LEU A 44 1.76 3.64 8.36
CA LEU A 44 0.87 3.66 7.20
C LEU A 44 1.54 4.33 5.99
N GLU A 45 2.21 5.47 6.19
CA GLU A 45 2.99 6.14 5.14
C GLU A 45 4.11 5.24 4.59
N ALA A 46 4.87 4.58 5.46
CA ALA A 46 5.93 3.65 5.05
C ALA A 46 5.38 2.42 4.30
N LEU A 47 4.19 1.95 4.65
CA LEU A 47 3.52 0.87 3.93
C LEU A 47 3.01 1.33 2.56
N ASP A 48 2.40 2.51 2.48
CA ASP A 48 1.90 3.08 1.22
C ASP A 48 3.06 3.29 0.23
N GLU A 49 4.22 3.79 0.67
CA GLU A 49 5.42 3.91 -0.17
C GLU A 49 5.96 2.57 -0.68
N ARG A 50 5.92 1.53 0.17
CA ARG A 50 6.35 0.18 -0.23
C ARG A 50 5.37 -0.43 -1.23
N ILE A 51 4.07 -0.29 -0.98
CA ILE A 51 3.01 -0.76 -1.88
C ILE A 51 3.14 -0.09 -3.25
N ALA A 52 3.28 1.24 -3.29
CA ALA A 52 3.42 1.99 -4.54
C ALA A 52 4.63 1.53 -5.36
N ARG A 53 5.78 1.30 -4.71
CA ARG A 53 6.97 0.78 -5.39
C ARG A 53 6.76 -0.62 -5.95
N GLU A 54 6.18 -1.53 -5.18
CA GLU A 54 5.91 -2.91 -5.63
C GLU A 54 4.87 -2.95 -6.77
N GLU A 55 3.88 -2.08 -6.74
CA GLU A 55 2.91 -1.94 -7.82
C GLU A 55 3.53 -1.37 -9.09
N GLU A 56 4.42 -0.40 -8.96
CA GLU A 56 5.15 0.18 -10.08
C GLU A 56 6.06 -0.86 -10.74
N LEU A 57 6.81 -1.64 -9.96
CA LEU A 57 7.64 -2.72 -10.49
C LEU A 57 6.80 -3.75 -11.27
N ARG A 58 5.65 -4.17 -10.71
CA ARG A 58 4.74 -5.10 -11.40
C ARG A 58 4.16 -4.51 -12.69
N ARG A 59 3.86 -3.21 -12.69
CA ARG A 59 3.38 -2.53 -13.89
C ARG A 59 4.46 -2.51 -14.97
N GLN A 60 5.70 -2.17 -14.61
CA GLN A 60 6.84 -2.17 -15.53
C GLN A 60 7.10 -3.57 -16.09
N ASP A 61 7.06 -4.61 -15.23
CA ASP A 61 7.20 -5.99 -15.66
C ASP A 61 6.10 -6.39 -16.65
N GLN A 62 4.84 -5.99 -16.39
CA GLN A 62 3.72 -6.27 -17.30
C GLN A 62 3.89 -5.55 -18.63
N THR A 63 4.27 -4.26 -18.62
CA THR A 63 4.52 -3.49 -19.84
C THR A 63 5.63 -4.12 -20.67
N TYR A 64 6.73 -4.56 -20.05
CA TYR A 64 7.80 -5.25 -20.76
C TYR A 64 7.32 -6.56 -21.41
N VAL A 65 6.48 -7.33 -20.73
CA VAL A 65 5.89 -8.56 -21.30
C VAL A 65 4.96 -8.21 -22.47
N ASP A 66 4.06 -7.24 -22.30
CA ASP A 66 3.11 -6.83 -23.34
C ASP A 66 3.82 -6.32 -24.60
N GLU A 67 4.86 -5.49 -24.44
CA GLU A 67 5.67 -4.97 -25.55
C GLU A 67 6.46 -6.09 -26.26
N ASN A 68 7.05 -7.02 -25.52
CA ASN A 68 7.77 -8.15 -26.12
C ASN A 68 6.85 -9.18 -26.79
N GLU A 69 5.61 -9.34 -26.31
CA GLU A 69 4.63 -10.21 -26.94
C GLU A 69 4.15 -9.64 -28.29
N GLU A 70 3.97 -8.32 -28.41
CA GLU A 70 3.64 -7.68 -29.69
C GLU A 70 4.77 -7.86 -30.73
N GLU A 71 6.04 -7.72 -30.32
CA GLU A 71 7.17 -7.96 -31.22
C GLU A 71 7.27 -9.43 -31.67
N GLN A 72 7.00 -10.39 -30.77
CA GLN A 72 7.07 -11.81 -31.11
C GLN A 72 5.91 -12.30 -31.97
N ARG A 73 4.71 -11.71 -31.84
CA ARG A 73 3.56 -12.05 -32.70
C ARG A 73 3.78 -11.57 -34.14
N ASN A 74 4.37 -10.39 -34.34
CA ASN A 74 4.67 -9.87 -35.69
C ASN A 74 5.80 -10.62 -36.40
N ASN A 75 6.62 -11.39 -35.68
CA ASN A 75 7.71 -12.18 -36.24
C ASN A 75 7.34 -13.66 -36.46
N GLN A 76 6.06 -14.02 -36.24
CA GLN A 76 5.52 -15.37 -36.43
C GLN A 76 4.47 -15.48 -37.55
N ASP A 77 4.18 -14.39 -38.28
CA ASP A 77 3.42 -14.48 -39.53
C ASP A 77 4.37 -14.86 -40.70
N PRO A 78 4.09 -15.95 -41.45
CA PRO A 78 4.92 -16.43 -42.56
C PRO A 78 4.80 -15.61 -43.86
#